data_AF-A0A3L6ZR63-F1
#
_entry.id   AF-A0A3L6ZR63-F1
#
_cell.length_a   1.000
_cell.length_b   1.000
_cell.length_c   1.000
_cell.angle_alpha   90.00
_cell.angle_beta   90.00
_cell.angle_gamma   90.00
#
_symmetry.space_group_name_H-M   'P 1'
#
loop_
_entity.id
_entity.type
_entity.pdbx_description
1 polymer ?
#
loop_
_entity_poly.entity_id
_entity_poly.type
_entity_poly.pdbx_seq_one_letter_code
_entity_poly.pdbx_strand_id
1 'polypeptide(L)'
;MTTRPLSRSPRAPRPAGSGVGSFARHPQYLLVADETAIASLEAMIATLPLCASGRIFVEVGDGDQVSRLDAPSRMSVTWLVRSQRSGEAGTGLACSRGQAASRAVAAWCSEMFPDADADADAAGVRLSSAWLGGDYRLVSSAYEVLVEESGVDADLVDAPADFGLRRR
;
A
#
# COMPACT_ATOMS: atom_id res chain seq x y z
N MET A 1 37.94 41.68 -41.62
CA MET A 1 36.74 41.24 -40.88
C MET A 1 37.04 39.87 -40.29
N THR A 2 37.42 39.83 -39.01
CA THR A 2 37.81 38.61 -38.29
C THR A 2 36.91 38.46 -37.08
N THR A 3 36.00 37.48 -37.11
CA THR A 3 35.08 37.15 -36.02
C THR A 3 35.79 36.27 -35.00
N ARG A 4 35.93 36.78 -33.77
CA ARG A 4 36.54 36.09 -32.63
C ARG A 4 35.55 35.07 -32.05
N PRO A 5 35.91 33.80 -31.81
CA PRO A 5 34.99 32.85 -31.18
C PRO A 5 34.86 33.13 -29.67
N LEU A 6 33.64 33.04 -29.15
CA LEU A 6 33.34 33.18 -27.73
C LEU A 6 33.78 31.90 -26.99
N SER A 7 34.78 32.04 -26.11
CA SER A 7 35.26 31.01 -25.20
C SER A 7 34.19 30.72 -24.13
N ARG A 8 33.75 29.45 -24.02
CA ARG A 8 32.87 29.00 -22.93
C ARG A 8 33.69 28.88 -21.64
N SER A 9 33.33 29.67 -20.63
CA SER A 9 33.88 29.52 -19.28
C SER A 9 33.47 28.18 -18.65
N PRO A 10 34.37 27.50 -17.91
CA PRO A 10 34.01 26.30 -17.16
C PRO A 10 33.14 26.67 -15.96
N ARG A 11 32.05 25.92 -15.78
CA ARG A 11 31.11 26.10 -14.66
C ARG A 11 31.78 25.64 -13.36
N ALA A 12 31.78 26.49 -12.33
CA ALA A 12 32.25 26.11 -11.00
C ALA A 12 31.43 24.93 -10.42
N PRO A 13 32.05 24.04 -9.63
CA PRO A 13 31.32 22.98 -8.92
C PRO A 13 30.34 23.60 -7.92
N ARG A 14 29.11 23.09 -7.90
CA ARG A 14 28.08 23.52 -6.93
C ARG A 14 28.55 23.17 -5.51
N PRO A 15 28.40 24.08 -4.53
CA PRO A 15 28.67 23.73 -3.14
C PRO A 15 27.71 22.61 -2.69
N ALA A 16 28.24 21.69 -1.89
CA ALA A 16 27.45 20.66 -1.22
C ALA A 16 26.32 21.32 -0.44
N GLY A 17 25.08 21.01 -0.82
CA GLY A 17 23.90 21.56 -0.19
C GLY A 17 23.86 21.15 1.29
N SER A 18 23.82 22.18 2.13
CA SER A 18 23.34 22.17 3.52
C SER A 18 22.20 21.17 3.72
N GLY A 19 22.30 20.37 4.80
CA GLY A 19 21.36 19.31 5.17
C GLY A 19 19.90 19.70 4.97
N VAL A 20 19.24 18.96 4.09
CA VAL A 20 17.78 18.94 3.98
C VAL A 20 17.28 18.34 5.29
N GLY A 21 16.43 19.10 6.01
CA GLY A 21 15.80 18.60 7.23
C GLY A 21 15.12 17.27 6.96
N SER A 22 15.32 16.30 7.86
CA SER A 22 14.58 15.04 7.86
C SER A 22 13.09 15.35 7.79
N PHE A 23 12.46 15.09 6.64
CA PHE A 23 11.01 15.09 6.56
C PHE A 23 10.53 13.95 7.46
N ALA A 24 9.77 14.29 8.50
CA ALA A 24 9.22 13.31 9.42
C ALA A 24 8.46 12.24 8.63
N ARG A 25 8.83 10.98 8.85
CA ARG A 25 8.21 9.82 8.19
C ARG A 25 6.75 9.76 8.63
N HIS A 26 5.80 9.93 7.71
CA HIS A 26 4.38 9.90 8.05
C HIS A 26 3.90 8.45 8.23
N PRO A 27 3.35 8.09 9.40
CA PRO A 27 2.86 6.73 9.66
C PRO A 27 1.70 6.38 8.72
N GLN A 28 1.81 5.25 8.01
CA GLN A 28 0.74 4.74 7.15
C GLN A 28 0.05 3.51 7.75
N TYR A 29 -1.26 3.47 7.61
CA TYR A 29 -2.11 2.35 7.97
C TYR A 29 -2.66 1.69 6.71
N LEU A 30 -2.61 0.37 6.64
CA LEU A 30 -3.23 -0.40 5.57
C LEU A 30 -4.26 -1.36 6.17
N LEU A 31 -5.53 -1.25 5.76
CA LEU A 31 -6.57 -2.21 6.14
C LEU A 31 -7.02 -2.95 4.88
N VAL A 32 -7.08 -4.27 4.93
CA VAL A 32 -7.56 -5.10 3.82
C VAL A 32 -8.60 -6.07 4.36
N ALA A 33 -9.78 -6.07 3.77
CA ALA A 33 -10.85 -6.97 4.14
C ALA A 33 -11.71 -7.41 2.98
N ASP A 34 -12.56 -8.41 3.22
CA ASP A 34 -13.62 -8.81 2.31
C ASP A 34 -15.03 -8.60 2.91
N GLU A 35 -16.07 -8.96 2.15
CA GLU A 35 -17.47 -8.81 2.56
C GLU A 35 -17.81 -9.53 3.88
N THR A 36 -17.01 -10.52 4.30
CA THR A 36 -17.25 -11.30 5.52
C THR A 36 -16.73 -10.61 6.77
N ALA A 37 -15.80 -9.66 6.61
CA ALA A 37 -15.13 -8.97 7.71
C ALA A 37 -15.50 -7.48 7.83
N ILE A 38 -16.59 -7.03 7.20
CA ILE A 38 -17.01 -5.61 7.24
C ILE A 38 -17.20 -5.11 8.67
N ALA A 39 -17.91 -5.86 9.52
CA ALA A 39 -18.12 -5.45 10.91
C ALA A 39 -16.80 -5.35 11.70
N SER A 40 -15.88 -6.29 11.47
CA SER A 40 -14.55 -6.28 12.08
C SER A 40 -13.70 -5.12 11.56
N LEU A 41 -13.83 -4.78 10.28
CA LEU A 41 -13.17 -3.63 9.66
C LEU A 41 -13.68 -2.32 10.27
N GLU A 42 -14.99 -2.15 10.43
CA GLU A 42 -15.58 -0.96 11.08
C GLU A 42 -15.08 -0.80 12.52
N ALA A 43 -15.05 -1.90 13.28
CA ALA A 43 -14.49 -1.90 14.63
C ALA A 43 -13.01 -1.53 14.63
N MET A 44 -12.22 -2.04 13.67
CA MET A 44 -10.81 -1.68 13.54
C MET A 44 -10.63 -0.20 13.20
N ILE A 45 -11.40 0.33 12.25
CA ILE A 45 -11.38 1.76 11.86
C ILE A 45 -11.64 2.65 13.08
N ALA A 46 -12.57 2.26 13.95
CA ALA A 46 -12.90 3.03 15.17
C ALA A 46 -11.76 3.09 16.19
N THR A 47 -10.76 2.20 16.11
CA THR A 47 -9.58 2.21 17.00
C THR A 47 -8.41 3.04 16.45
N LEU A 48 -8.51 3.52 15.20
CA LEU A 48 -7.43 4.26 14.56
C LEU A 48 -7.22 5.64 15.20
N PRO A 49 -5.96 6.13 15.25
CA PRO A 49 -5.69 7.50 15.67
C PRO A 49 -6.38 8.54 14.77
N LEU A 50 -6.73 9.70 15.36
CA LEU A 50 -7.41 10.80 14.65
C LEU A 50 -6.67 11.30 13.39
N CYS A 51 -5.34 11.18 13.38
CA CYS A 51 -4.49 11.60 12.27
C CYS A 51 -4.01 10.43 11.40
N ALA A 52 -4.62 9.23 11.55
CA ALA A 52 -4.28 8.06 10.76
C ALA A 52 -4.40 8.39 9.26
N SER A 53 -3.32 8.14 8.53
CA SER A 53 -3.25 8.29 7.09
C SER A 53 -3.03 6.91 6.48
N GLY A 54 -3.67 6.61 5.36
CA GLY A 54 -3.60 5.24 4.87
C GLY A 54 -4.55 4.85 3.75
N ARG A 55 -4.69 3.55 3.57
CA ARG A 55 -5.57 2.92 2.58
C ARG A 55 -6.40 1.83 3.22
N ILE A 56 -7.63 1.69 2.72
CA ILE A 56 -8.56 0.64 3.07
C ILE A 56 -9.00 -0.02 1.76
N PHE A 57 -8.68 -1.29 1.58
CA PHE A 57 -9.12 -2.09 0.45
C PHE A 57 -10.18 -3.06 0.91
N VAL A 58 -11.36 -3.00 0.29
CA VAL A 58 -12.48 -3.90 0.62
C VAL A 58 -12.89 -4.66 -0.63
N GLU A 59 -12.65 -5.96 -0.63
CA GLU A 59 -13.06 -6.85 -1.72
C GLU A 59 -14.49 -7.35 -1.50
N VAL A 60 -15.29 -7.33 -2.56
CA VAL A 60 -16.66 -7.82 -2.54
C VAL A 60 -16.93 -8.67 -3.77
N GLY A 61 -17.91 -9.57 -3.69
CA GLY A 61 -18.36 -10.35 -4.84
C GLY A 61 -19.00 -9.48 -5.92
N ASP A 62 -19.98 -8.66 -5.52
CA ASP A 62 -20.79 -7.83 -6.41
C ASP A 62 -20.94 -6.38 -5.92
N GLY A 63 -21.44 -5.51 -6.80
CA GLY A 63 -21.56 -4.08 -6.56
C GLY A 63 -22.66 -3.71 -5.56
N ASP A 64 -23.66 -4.58 -5.36
CA ASP A 64 -24.71 -4.41 -4.36
C ASP A 64 -24.21 -4.52 -2.91
N GLN A 65 -23.03 -5.12 -2.71
CA GLN A 65 -22.35 -5.24 -1.42
C GLN A 65 -21.54 -3.99 -1.06
N VAL A 66 -21.38 -3.04 -1.98
CA VAL A 66 -20.70 -1.77 -1.71
C VAL A 66 -21.55 -0.94 -0.76
N SER A 67 -20.95 -0.54 0.34
CA SER A 67 -21.62 0.24 1.39
C SER A 67 -20.80 1.44 1.82
N ARG A 68 -21.38 2.26 2.69
CA ARG A 68 -20.65 3.39 3.28
C ARG A 68 -19.77 2.88 4.40
N LEU A 69 -18.49 3.26 4.37
CA LEU A 69 -17.55 3.07 5.47
C LEU A 69 -17.07 4.44 5.95
N ASP A 70 -17.26 4.71 7.24
CA ASP A 70 -16.85 5.97 7.84
C ASP A 70 -15.37 5.91 8.25
N ALA A 71 -14.50 6.22 7.30
CA ALA A 71 -13.05 6.27 7.50
C ALA A 71 -12.56 7.67 7.91
N PRO A 72 -11.44 7.78 8.66
CA PRO A 72 -10.78 9.05 8.94
C PRO A 72 -10.45 9.84 7.66
N SER A 73 -10.45 11.17 7.74
CA SER A 73 -10.36 12.06 6.56
C SER A 73 -9.07 11.93 5.74
N ARG A 74 -8.02 11.34 6.32
CA ARG A 74 -6.72 11.11 5.64
C ARG A 74 -6.55 9.67 5.15
N MET A 75 -7.59 8.85 5.27
CA MET A 75 -7.65 7.51 4.68
C MET A 75 -8.48 7.52 3.41
N SER A 76 -8.19 6.59 2.51
CA SER A 76 -9.00 6.37 1.32
C SER A 76 -9.51 4.94 1.30
N VAL A 77 -10.83 4.80 1.11
CA VAL A 77 -11.50 3.51 0.95
C VAL A 77 -11.63 3.21 -0.54
N THR A 78 -11.20 2.02 -0.93
CA THR A 78 -11.31 1.52 -2.30
C THR A 78 -12.05 0.19 -2.28
N TRP A 79 -13.21 0.17 -2.94
CA TRP A 79 -14.01 -1.04 -3.12
C TRP A 79 -13.54 -1.81 -4.36
N LEU A 80 -13.32 -3.10 -4.18
CA LEU A 80 -12.79 -4.02 -5.18
C LEU A 80 -13.88 -5.04 -5.52
N VAL A 81 -14.75 -4.66 -6.47
CA VAL A 81 -15.85 -5.51 -6.92
C VAL A 81 -15.33 -6.59 -7.87
N ARG A 82 -15.41 -7.85 -7.48
CA ARG A 82 -14.89 -8.98 -8.26
C ARG A 82 -15.66 -9.21 -9.56
N SER A 83 -17.00 -9.08 -9.55
CA SER A 83 -17.83 -9.29 -10.74
C SER A 83 -17.52 -8.32 -11.90
N GLN A 84 -16.87 -7.19 -11.60
CA GLN A 84 -16.46 -6.17 -12.58
C GLN A 84 -15.00 -6.33 -13.04
N ARG A 85 -14.32 -7.40 -12.61
CA ARG A 85 -12.87 -7.59 -12.85
C ARG A 85 -12.59 -8.94 -13.48
N SER A 86 -11.59 -8.97 -14.35
CA SER A 86 -11.02 -10.20 -14.89
C SER A 86 -10.03 -10.83 -13.91
N GLY A 87 -9.92 -12.15 -13.98
CA GLY A 87 -8.90 -12.94 -13.32
C GLY A 87 -7.52 -12.72 -13.95
N GLU A 88 -6.71 -13.77 -14.00
CA GLU A 88 -5.35 -13.67 -14.54
C GLU A 88 -5.38 -13.33 -16.03
N ALA A 89 -4.50 -12.41 -16.45
CA ALA A 89 -4.45 -11.95 -17.83
C ALA A 89 -4.17 -13.14 -18.78
N GLY A 90 -4.91 -13.22 -19.87
CA GLY A 90 -4.77 -14.32 -20.84
C GLY A 90 -5.48 -15.63 -20.48
N THR A 91 -6.05 -15.77 -19.28
CA THR A 91 -6.77 -17.00 -18.87
C THR A 91 -8.27 -16.99 -19.21
N GLY A 92 -8.87 -15.81 -19.38
CA GLY A 92 -10.32 -15.66 -19.54
C GLY A 92 -11.13 -15.99 -18.29
N LEU A 93 -10.47 -16.26 -17.15
CA LEU A 93 -11.13 -16.59 -15.90
C LEU A 93 -11.70 -15.34 -15.21
N ALA A 94 -12.74 -15.54 -14.41
CA ALA A 94 -13.27 -14.50 -13.51
C ALA A 94 -12.28 -14.19 -12.38
N CYS A 95 -12.40 -13.00 -11.80
CA CYS A 95 -11.59 -12.61 -10.65
C CYS A 95 -11.92 -13.49 -9.43
N SER A 96 -10.91 -14.22 -8.95
CA SER A 96 -11.04 -15.07 -7.77
C SER A 96 -10.98 -14.24 -6.48
N ARG A 97 -11.48 -14.81 -5.37
CA ARG A 97 -11.37 -14.18 -4.05
C ARG A 97 -9.91 -13.96 -3.68
N GLY A 98 -9.59 -12.79 -3.14
CA GLY A 98 -8.25 -12.34 -2.75
C GLY A 98 -7.45 -11.74 -3.90
N GLN A 99 -7.83 -11.99 -5.15
CA GLN A 99 -7.05 -11.57 -6.32
C GLN A 99 -7.16 -10.08 -6.62
N ALA A 100 -8.32 -9.45 -6.37
CA ALA A 100 -8.43 -8.01 -6.57
C ALA A 100 -7.70 -7.27 -5.46
N ALA A 101 -7.84 -7.74 -4.22
CA ALA A 101 -7.12 -7.20 -3.07
C ALA A 101 -5.60 -7.34 -3.20
N SER A 102 -5.07 -8.51 -3.53
CA SER A 102 -3.62 -8.73 -3.67
C SER A 102 -3.01 -7.79 -4.72
N ARG A 103 -3.67 -7.61 -5.86
CA ARG A 103 -3.25 -6.65 -6.90
C ARG A 103 -3.25 -5.20 -6.41
N ALA A 104 -4.27 -4.81 -5.67
CA ALA A 104 -4.36 -3.46 -5.11
C ALA A 104 -3.28 -3.21 -4.06
N VAL A 105 -3.02 -4.21 -3.21
CA VAL A 105 -1.94 -4.19 -2.20
C VAL A 105 -0.58 -4.11 -2.89
N ALA A 106 -0.33 -4.93 -3.91
CA ALA A 106 0.94 -4.95 -4.65
C ALA A 106 1.20 -3.59 -5.33
N ALA A 107 0.19 -3.04 -6.01
CA ALA A 107 0.27 -1.72 -6.62
C ALA A 107 0.61 -0.64 -5.56
N TRP A 108 -0.10 -0.63 -4.43
CA TRP A 108 0.17 0.31 -3.34
C TRP A 108 1.58 0.14 -2.75
N CYS A 109 2.03 -1.10 -2.53
CA CYS A 109 3.38 -1.37 -2.02
C CYS A 109 4.46 -0.89 -2.99
N SER A 110 4.29 -1.10 -4.29
CA SER A 110 5.25 -0.64 -5.30
C SER A 110 5.42 0.89 -5.34
N GLU A 111 4.37 1.63 -4.96
CA GLU A 111 4.42 3.09 -4.87
C GLU A 111 5.01 3.58 -3.53
N MET A 112 4.74 2.86 -2.44
CA MET A 112 5.10 3.27 -1.08
C MET A 112 6.47 2.76 -0.61
N PHE A 113 6.94 1.65 -1.16
CA PHE A 113 8.24 1.05 -0.89
C PHE A 113 9.03 0.92 -2.20
N PRO A 114 9.33 2.04 -2.88
CA PRO A 114 10.22 1.98 -4.04
C PRO A 114 11.58 1.42 -3.60
N ASP A 115 12.21 0.67 -4.50
CA ASP A 115 13.42 -0.15 -4.24
C ASP A 115 14.45 0.53 -3.35
N ALA A 116 15.11 -0.26 -2.49
CA ALA A 116 16.12 0.19 -1.52
C ALA A 116 17.35 0.88 -2.14
N ASP A 117 17.53 0.78 -3.46
CA ASP A 117 18.59 1.45 -4.23
C ASP A 117 18.25 2.91 -4.58
N ALA A 118 17.02 3.38 -4.34
CA ALA A 118 16.67 4.78 -4.39
C ALA A 118 17.20 5.49 -3.14
N ASP A 119 17.95 6.59 -3.32
CA ASP A 119 18.57 7.39 -2.24
C ASP A 119 17.68 7.43 -0.97
N ALA A 120 18.06 6.65 0.05
CA ALA A 120 17.27 6.37 1.25
C ALA A 120 16.98 7.61 2.13
N ASP A 121 17.50 8.76 1.73
CA ASP A 121 17.33 10.09 2.33
C ASP A 121 16.11 10.86 1.78
N ALA A 122 15.43 10.35 0.75
CA ALA A 122 14.14 10.89 0.34
C ALA A 122 13.06 10.43 1.34
N ALA A 123 12.49 11.36 2.10
CA ALA A 123 11.26 11.28 2.92
C ALA A 123 10.46 9.96 2.80
N GLY A 124 10.99 8.87 3.35
CA GLY A 124 10.47 7.54 3.06
C GLY A 124 9.22 7.26 3.88
N VAL A 125 8.16 6.83 3.20
CA VAL A 125 6.95 6.29 3.83
C VAL A 125 7.33 5.06 4.68
N ARG A 126 6.70 4.92 5.84
CA ARG A 126 6.82 3.74 6.71
C ARG A 126 5.42 3.23 7.01
N LEU A 127 5.19 1.95 6.73
CA LEU A 127 4.03 1.26 7.27
C LEU A 127 4.14 1.27 8.80
N SER A 128 3.07 1.68 9.46
CA SER A 128 2.97 1.62 10.92
C SER A 128 2.21 0.39 11.37
N SER A 129 1.17 0.00 10.63
CA SER A 129 0.48 -1.28 10.80
C SER A 129 -0.31 -1.63 9.55
N ALA A 130 -0.36 -2.91 9.23
CA ALA A 130 -1.35 -3.49 8.34
C ALA A 130 -2.30 -4.37 9.15
N TRP A 131 -3.58 -4.36 8.79
CA TRP A 131 -4.58 -5.27 9.33
C TRP A 131 -5.29 -5.99 8.19
N LEU A 132 -5.39 -7.31 8.31
CA LEU A 132 -6.00 -8.19 7.32
C LEU A 132 -7.18 -8.93 7.97
N GLY A 133 -8.34 -8.92 7.34
CA GLY A 133 -9.52 -9.64 7.83
C GLY A 133 -10.34 -10.28 6.71
N GLY A 134 -11.08 -11.34 7.04
CA GLY A 134 -11.97 -12.01 6.09
C GLY A 134 -11.57 -13.45 5.79
N ASP A 135 -11.94 -13.93 4.60
CA ASP A 135 -11.61 -15.28 4.14
C ASP A 135 -10.11 -15.52 4.03
N TYR A 136 -9.70 -16.76 4.30
CA TYR A 136 -8.30 -17.19 4.22
C TYR A 136 -7.63 -16.80 2.90
N ARG A 137 -8.29 -16.96 1.75
CA ARG A 137 -7.67 -16.69 0.44
C ARG A 137 -7.28 -15.23 0.28
N LEU A 138 -8.11 -14.32 0.78
CA LEU A 138 -7.81 -12.90 0.74
C LEU A 138 -6.68 -12.57 1.71
N VAL A 139 -6.78 -13.05 2.94
CA VAL A 139 -5.78 -12.76 3.97
C VAL A 139 -4.41 -13.34 3.59
N SER A 140 -4.35 -14.59 3.14
CA SER A 140 -3.09 -15.24 2.74
C SER A 140 -2.45 -14.53 1.55
N SER A 141 -3.22 -14.17 0.51
CA SER A 141 -2.67 -13.49 -0.66
C SER A 141 -2.24 -12.06 -0.37
N ALA A 142 -2.94 -11.32 0.49
CA ALA A 142 -2.49 -10.00 0.92
C ALA A 142 -1.24 -10.09 1.80
N TYR A 143 -1.15 -11.10 2.66
CA TYR A 143 0.02 -11.35 3.51
C TYR A 143 1.26 -11.69 2.68
N GLU A 144 1.14 -12.59 1.69
CA GLU A 144 2.21 -12.97 0.77
C GLU A 144 2.79 -11.73 0.05
N VAL A 145 1.93 -10.88 -0.51
CA VAL A 145 2.36 -9.63 -1.16
C VAL A 145 3.07 -8.69 -0.18
N LEU A 146 2.53 -8.51 1.03
CA LEU A 146 3.14 -7.60 2.01
C LEU A 146 4.50 -8.11 2.50
N VAL A 147 4.54 -9.32 3.01
CA VAL A 147 5.69 -9.86 3.73
C VAL A 147 6.72 -10.48 2.79
N GLU A 148 6.26 -11.32 1.87
CA GLU A 148 7.17 -12.12 1.02
C GLU A 148 7.63 -11.33 -0.21
N GLU A 149 6.72 -10.61 -0.87
CA GLU A 149 7.06 -9.86 -2.09
C GLU A 149 7.59 -8.44 -1.79
N SER A 150 6.99 -7.74 -0.83
CA SER A 150 7.30 -6.32 -0.54
C SER A 150 8.26 -6.13 0.65
N GLY A 151 8.64 -7.20 1.35
CA GLY A 151 9.59 -7.15 2.47
C GLY A 151 9.07 -6.39 3.70
N VAL A 152 7.75 -6.26 3.86
CA VAL A 152 7.16 -5.69 5.07
C VAL A 152 7.44 -6.61 6.24
N ASP A 153 7.87 -6.02 7.36
CA ASP A 153 8.05 -6.75 8.61
C ASP A 153 6.73 -7.40 9.06
N ALA A 154 6.74 -8.71 9.24
CA ALA A 154 5.57 -9.51 9.61
C ALA A 154 4.95 -9.07 10.95
N ASP A 155 5.76 -8.48 11.84
CA ASP A 155 5.27 -7.97 13.13
C ASP A 155 4.32 -6.77 12.96
N LEU A 156 4.40 -6.05 11.83
CA LEU A 156 3.50 -4.95 11.49
C LEU A 156 2.17 -5.43 10.90
N VAL A 157 2.02 -6.71 10.56
CA VAL A 157 0.84 -7.26 9.85
C VAL A 157 -0.03 -8.06 10.81
N ASP A 158 -1.12 -7.48 11.30
CA ASP A 158 -2.13 -8.18 12.08
C ASP A 158 -3.07 -8.98 11.18
N ALA A 159 -3.20 -10.28 11.45
CA ALA A 159 -4.03 -11.22 10.70
C ALA A 159 -4.56 -12.30 11.67
N PRO A 160 -5.71 -12.94 11.36
CA PRO A 160 -6.29 -13.95 12.23
C PRO A 160 -5.30 -15.08 12.57
N ALA A 161 -5.09 -15.31 13.88
CA ALA A 161 -4.09 -16.25 14.36
C ALA A 161 -4.33 -17.70 13.88
N ASP A 162 -5.59 -18.07 13.69
CA ASP A 162 -5.99 -19.42 13.25
C ASP A 162 -5.52 -19.76 11.82
N PHE A 163 -5.11 -18.76 11.04
CA PHE A 163 -4.56 -18.98 9.69
C PHE A 163 -3.08 -19.36 9.69
N GLY A 164 -2.37 -19.23 10.83
CA GLY A 164 -0.99 -19.71 10.97
C GLY A 164 0.04 -19.05 10.03
N LEU A 165 -0.23 -17.83 9.54
CA LEU A 165 0.61 -17.16 8.53
C LEU A 165 1.93 -16.63 9.09
N ARG A 166 1.97 -16.25 10.37
CA ARG A 166 3.21 -15.83 11.04
C ARG A 166 4.06 -17.05 11.36
N ARG A 167 5.17 -17.24 10.61
CA ARG A 167 6.19 -18.25 10.98
C ARG A 167 6.84 -17.81 12.30
N ARG A 168 6.82 -18.69 13.31
CA ARG A 168 7.54 -18.50 14.57
C ARG A 168 9.04 -18.72 14.42
#